data_AF-A0A6A7FYK9-F1
#
_entry.id   AF-A0A6A7FYK9-F1
#
_cell.length_a   1.000
_cell.length_b   1.000
_cell.length_c   1.000
_cell.angle_alpha   90.00
_cell.angle_beta   90.00
_cell.angle_gamma   90.00
#
_symmetry.space_group_name_H-M   'P 1'
#
loop_
_entity.id
_entity.type
_entity.pdbx_description
1 polymer ?
#
loop_
_entity_poly.entity_id
_entity_poly.type
_entity_poly.pdbx_seq_one_letter_code
_entity_poly.pdbx_strand_id
1 'polypeptide(L)'
;MLAKEIIQSRRAVTRIYTCKAHMNSVQCQMKGQLATLRVAGALSQSTEVMQAMQQLVKLPEISKTMQDMSREMMKAGIIEEMLEDTMDVLEPEDIEEEVEEEVEKILWEVTAGAIGKAPAAVHDELPTAEGATALPQQLEDEQEEDLEEMRTRLEALRS
;
A
#
# COMPACT_ATOMS: atom_id res chain seq x y z
N MET A 1 30.26 -45.32 22.44
CA MET A 1 30.82 -44.49 21.35
C MET A 1 29.75 -44.13 20.30
N LEU A 2 28.96 -45.10 19.80
CA LEU A 2 27.87 -44.89 18.83
C LEU A 2 26.85 -43.79 19.16
N ALA A 3 26.39 -43.67 20.41
CA ALA A 3 25.41 -42.65 20.78
C ALA A 3 25.90 -41.21 20.52
N LYS A 4 27.21 -40.95 20.71
CA LYS A 4 27.82 -39.65 20.46
C LYS A 4 27.89 -39.34 18.96
N GLU A 5 28.21 -40.33 18.13
CA GLU A 5 28.24 -40.20 16.67
C GLU A 5 26.83 -39.97 16.10
N ILE A 6 25.81 -40.65 16.62
CA ILE A 6 24.42 -40.43 16.20
C ILE A 6 23.98 -38.99 16.49
N ILE A 7 24.31 -38.45 17.67
CA ILE A 7 24.00 -37.07 18.02
C ILE A 7 24.76 -36.08 17.12
N GLN A 8 26.04 -36.34 16.83
CA GLN A 8 26.82 -35.51 15.91
C GLN A 8 26.27 -35.54 14.48
N SER A 9 25.86 -36.72 14.00
CA SER A 9 25.20 -36.89 12.69
C SER A 9 23.90 -36.08 12.62
N ARG A 10 23.04 -36.16 13.64
CA ARG A 10 21.81 -35.36 13.71
C ARG A 10 22.08 -33.86 13.67
N ARG A 11 23.08 -33.38 14.43
CA ARG A 11 23.49 -31.96 14.41
C ARG A 11 24.03 -31.54 13.03
N ALA A 12 24.79 -32.41 12.36
CA ALA A 12 25.28 -32.14 11.00
C ALA A 12 24.11 -32.04 10.00
N VAL A 13 23.14 -32.94 10.09
CA VAL A 13 21.92 -32.91 9.26
C VAL A 13 21.14 -31.61 9.47
N THR A 14 20.89 -31.21 10.73
CA THR A 14 20.22 -29.93 11.02
C THR A 14 20.98 -28.75 10.42
N ARG A 15 22.31 -28.71 10.58
CA ARG A 15 23.16 -27.66 10.00
C ARG A 15 23.05 -27.61 8.47
N ILE A 16 23.04 -28.77 7.80
CA ILE A 16 22.87 -28.85 6.34
C ILE A 16 21.51 -28.30 5.93
N TYR A 17 20.44 -28.62 6.65
CA TYR A 17 19.11 -28.07 6.36
C TYR A 17 19.06 -26.55 6.52
N THR A 18 19.67 -26.01 7.58
CA THR A 18 19.79 -24.56 7.78
C THR A 18 20.60 -23.91 6.64
N CYS A 19 21.74 -24.49 6.27
CA CYS A 19 22.53 -24.03 5.13
C CYS A 19 21.74 -24.08 3.81
N LYS A 20 20.93 -25.12 3.59
CA LYS A 20 20.07 -25.23 2.40
C LYS A 20 19.03 -24.09 2.34
N ALA A 21 18.42 -23.76 3.48
CA ALA A 21 17.48 -22.63 3.56
C ALA A 21 18.18 -21.30 3.24
N HIS A 22 19.37 -21.05 3.82
CA HIS A 22 20.15 -19.87 3.51
C HIS A 22 20.55 -19.80 2.02
N MET A 23 20.99 -20.91 1.42
CA MET A 23 21.31 -20.96 -0.01
C MET A 23 20.08 -20.67 -0.88
N ASN A 24 18.90 -21.16 -0.50
CA ASN A 24 17.67 -20.89 -1.23
C ASN A 24 17.29 -19.39 -1.15
N SER A 25 17.47 -18.77 0.01
CA SER A 25 17.29 -17.31 0.17
C SER A 25 18.23 -16.53 -0.75
N VAL A 26 19.52 -16.88 -0.78
CA VAL A 26 20.50 -16.23 -1.68
C VAL A 26 20.11 -16.45 -3.15
N GLN A 27 19.67 -17.65 -3.52
CA GLN A 27 19.20 -17.93 -4.87
C GLN A 27 18.00 -17.06 -5.25
N CYS A 28 17.06 -16.83 -4.33
CA CYS A 28 15.92 -15.95 -4.57
C CYS A 28 16.37 -14.50 -4.75
N GLN A 29 17.28 -14.02 -3.89
CA GLN A 29 17.86 -12.68 -4.00
C GLN A 29 18.58 -12.47 -5.34
N MET A 30 19.39 -13.45 -5.79
CA MET A 30 20.05 -13.39 -7.10
C MET A 30 19.07 -13.36 -8.27
N LYS A 31 17.96 -14.11 -8.19
CA LYS A 31 16.89 -14.05 -9.19
C LYS A 31 16.23 -12.67 -9.24
N GLY A 32 16.00 -12.06 -8.08
CA GLY A 32 15.50 -10.68 -7.96
C GLY A 32 16.45 -9.69 -8.64
N GLN A 33 17.75 -9.75 -8.31
CA GLN A 33 18.77 -8.89 -8.93
C GLN A 33 18.82 -9.05 -10.46
N LEU A 34 18.69 -10.28 -10.98
CA LEU A 34 18.65 -10.52 -12.42
C LEU A 34 17.41 -9.91 -13.08
N ALA A 35 16.24 -10.01 -12.42
CA ALA A 35 15.02 -9.36 -12.89
C ALA A 35 15.17 -7.84 -12.92
N THR A 36 15.71 -7.24 -11.85
CA THR A 36 16.00 -5.80 -11.81
C THR A 36 16.95 -5.37 -12.92
N LEU A 37 18.04 -6.12 -13.17
CA LEU A 37 18.95 -5.86 -14.28
C LEU A 37 18.27 -5.94 -15.64
N ARG A 38 17.37 -6.91 -15.84
CA ARG A 38 16.61 -7.05 -17.08
C ARG A 38 15.66 -5.88 -17.30
N VAL A 39 14.97 -5.44 -16.24
CA VAL A 39 14.10 -4.25 -16.28
C VAL A 39 14.92 -2.99 -16.57
N ALA A 40 16.06 -2.80 -15.89
CA ALA A 40 16.97 -1.69 -16.15
C ALA A 40 17.46 -1.68 -17.61
N GLY A 41 17.82 -2.84 -18.17
CA GLY A 41 18.20 -2.97 -19.57
C GLY A 41 17.05 -2.63 -20.54
N ALA A 42 15.84 -3.08 -20.24
CA ALA A 42 14.65 -2.77 -21.05
C ALA A 42 14.27 -1.28 -20.97
N LEU A 43 14.38 -0.67 -19.79
CA LEU A 43 14.17 0.77 -19.60
C LEU A 43 15.22 1.58 -20.37
N SER A 44 16.50 1.18 -20.35
CA SER A 44 17.56 1.83 -21.14
C SER A 44 17.28 1.79 -22.65
N GLN A 45 16.77 0.68 -23.18
CA GLN A 45 16.36 0.62 -24.59
C GLN A 45 15.12 1.49 -24.86
N SER A 46 14.18 1.54 -23.90
CA SER A 46 12.98 2.35 -24.02
C SER A 46 13.29 3.85 -23.99
N THR A 47 14.28 4.29 -23.21
CA THR A 47 14.74 5.70 -23.20
C THR A 47 15.45 6.08 -24.50
N GLU A 48 16.23 5.18 -25.10
CA GLU A 48 16.79 5.39 -26.45
C GLU A 48 15.70 5.57 -27.50
N VAL A 49 14.66 4.72 -27.47
CA VAL A 49 13.50 4.84 -28.35
C VAL A 49 12.76 6.16 -28.10
N MET A 50 12.53 6.53 -26.84
CA MET A 50 11.88 7.78 -26.46
C MET A 50 12.67 9.01 -26.92
N GLN A 51 14.01 8.96 -26.85
CA GLN A 51 14.88 10.03 -27.33
C GLN A 51 14.83 10.15 -28.87
N ALA A 52 14.83 9.02 -29.60
CA ALA A 52 14.63 9.02 -31.04
C ALA A 52 13.23 9.56 -31.42
N MET A 53 12.22 9.19 -30.65
CA MET A 53 10.86 9.68 -30.77
C MET A 53 10.75 11.19 -30.51
N GLN A 54 11.45 11.74 -29.52
CA GLN A 54 11.51 13.18 -29.24
C GLN A 54 12.13 13.96 -30.40
N GLN A 55 13.12 13.40 -31.10
CA GLN A 55 13.67 14.00 -32.33
C GLN A 55 12.65 13.99 -33.47
N LEU A 56 11.80 12.95 -33.55
CA LEU A 56 10.76 12.82 -34.55
C LEU A 56 9.55 13.76 -34.29
N VAL A 57 9.21 14.05 -33.03
CA VAL A 57 8.16 15.02 -32.63
C VAL A 57 8.49 16.45 -33.08
N LYS A 58 9.77 16.78 -33.26
CA LYS A 58 10.18 18.07 -33.81
C LYS A 58 9.81 18.25 -35.28
N LEU A 59 9.30 17.21 -35.94
CA LEU A 59 8.62 17.32 -37.23
C LEU A 59 7.11 17.55 -37.02
N PRO A 60 6.55 18.68 -37.44
CA PRO A 60 5.13 19.01 -37.23
C PRO A 60 4.15 18.02 -37.88
N GLU A 61 4.62 17.19 -38.79
CA GLU A 61 3.80 16.20 -39.52
C GLU A 61 3.42 14.97 -38.67
N ILE A 62 4.05 14.73 -37.51
CA ILE A 62 3.85 13.50 -36.69
C ILE A 62 3.24 13.81 -35.30
N SER A 63 3.02 15.08 -34.97
CA SER A 63 2.52 15.52 -33.65
C SER A 63 1.21 14.84 -33.20
N LYS A 64 0.30 14.54 -34.13
CA LYS A 64 -1.04 14.03 -33.82
C LYS A 64 -1.02 12.55 -33.38
N THR A 65 -0.30 11.70 -34.10
CA THR A 65 -0.19 10.26 -33.76
C THR A 65 0.60 10.04 -32.47
N MET A 66 1.56 10.92 -32.19
CA MET A 66 2.36 10.93 -30.97
C MET A 66 1.56 11.35 -29.73
N GLN A 67 0.67 12.35 -29.86
CA GLN A 67 -0.27 12.71 -28.80
C GLN A 67 -1.26 11.58 -28.49
N ASP A 68 -1.75 10.87 -29.51
CA ASP A 68 -2.68 9.75 -29.31
C ASP A 68 -1.98 8.56 -28.62
N MET A 69 -0.73 8.28 -28.98
CA MET A 69 0.08 7.23 -28.34
C MET A 69 0.48 7.61 -26.90
N SER A 70 0.83 8.87 -26.63
CA SER A 70 1.05 9.38 -25.26
C SER A 70 -0.21 9.21 -24.41
N ARG A 71 -1.40 9.46 -24.98
CA ARG A 71 -2.69 9.29 -24.31
C ARG A 71 -3.01 7.81 -24.05
N GLU A 72 -2.64 6.89 -24.94
CA GLU A 72 -2.77 5.46 -24.69
C GLU A 72 -1.78 4.94 -23.66
N MET A 73 -0.54 5.44 -23.63
CA MET A 73 0.45 5.07 -22.61
C MET A 73 0.08 5.60 -21.22
N MET A 74 -0.56 6.78 -21.14
CA MET A 74 -1.19 7.28 -19.93
C MET A 74 -2.32 6.36 -19.47
N LYS A 75 -3.21 5.94 -20.38
CA LYS A 75 -4.28 4.97 -20.09
C LYS A 75 -3.77 3.57 -19.73
N ALA A 76 -2.57 3.20 -20.18
CA ALA A 76 -1.94 1.92 -19.88
C ALA A 76 -1.21 1.90 -18.52
N GLY A 77 -1.29 2.99 -17.74
CA GLY A 77 -0.86 3.04 -16.33
C GLY A 77 0.65 3.17 -16.10
N ILE A 78 1.47 3.13 -17.16
CA ILE A 78 2.95 3.17 -17.04
C ILE A 78 3.46 4.53 -16.52
N ILE A 79 2.68 5.59 -16.74
CA ILE A 79 3.03 6.95 -16.29
C ILE A 79 2.33 7.32 -14.98
N GLU A 80 1.17 6.72 -14.67
CA GLU A 80 0.40 7.05 -13.46
C GLU A 80 1.15 6.57 -12.21
N GLU A 81 1.69 5.34 -12.24
CA GLU A 81 2.48 4.78 -11.14
C GLU A 81 3.82 5.55 -10.94
N MET A 82 4.46 6.03 -12.01
CA MET A 82 5.71 6.81 -11.89
C MET A 82 5.47 8.29 -11.54
N LEU A 83 4.33 8.88 -11.91
CA LEU A 83 3.99 10.24 -11.49
C LEU A 83 3.66 10.26 -10.00
N GLU A 84 2.87 9.30 -9.52
CA GLU A 84 2.51 9.16 -8.10
C GLU A 84 3.76 8.88 -7.25
N ASP A 85 4.65 7.96 -7.67
CA ASP A 85 5.96 7.73 -7.01
C ASP A 85 6.88 8.96 -7.01
N THR A 86 6.80 9.84 -8.01
CA THR A 86 7.60 11.08 -8.03
C THR A 86 6.96 12.22 -7.27
N MET A 87 5.63 12.25 -7.13
CA MET A 87 4.93 13.26 -6.34
C MET A 87 5.13 12.97 -4.84
N ASP A 88 5.08 11.70 -4.43
CA ASP A 88 5.41 11.25 -3.07
C ASP A 88 6.88 11.48 -2.68
N VAL A 89 7.81 11.51 -3.63
CA VAL A 89 9.25 11.78 -3.37
C VAL A 89 9.59 13.28 -3.42
N LEU A 90 8.72 14.10 -4.00
CA LEU A 90 8.94 15.55 -4.17
C LEU A 90 8.07 16.41 -3.24
N GLU A 91 7.30 15.82 -2.32
CA GLU A 91 6.70 16.53 -1.19
C GLU A 91 7.76 16.69 -0.08
N PRO A 92 8.45 17.84 0.03
CA PRO A 92 9.20 18.17 1.24
C PRO A 92 8.22 18.28 2.41
N GLU A 93 8.57 17.69 3.56
CA GLU A 93 7.78 17.72 4.81
C GLU A 93 7.32 19.13 5.23
N ASP A 94 7.95 20.20 4.72
CA ASP A 94 7.55 21.60 4.96
C ASP A 94 6.27 22.05 4.20
N ILE A 95 5.73 21.26 3.26
CA ILE A 95 4.53 21.62 2.46
C ILE A 95 3.23 21.01 3.04
N GLU A 96 3.33 19.99 3.89
CA GLU A 96 2.15 19.34 4.47
C GLU A 96 1.32 20.31 5.34
N GLU A 97 1.96 21.15 6.17
CA GLU A 97 1.26 22.14 7.01
C GLU A 97 0.55 23.23 6.18
N GLU A 98 1.18 23.75 5.12
CA GLU A 98 0.55 24.76 4.23
C GLU A 98 -0.61 24.16 3.43
N VAL A 99 -0.52 22.88 3.06
CA VAL A 99 -1.60 22.16 2.36
C VAL A 99 -2.76 21.91 3.31
N GLU A 100 -2.50 21.53 4.56
CA GLU A 100 -3.54 21.29 5.56
C GLU A 100 -4.35 22.57 5.88
N GLU A 101 -3.69 23.72 6.00
CA GLU A 101 -4.35 25.02 6.18
C GLU A 101 -5.26 25.42 4.99
N GLU A 102 -4.79 25.22 3.76
CA GLU A 102 -5.57 25.56 2.57
C GLU A 102 -6.74 24.56 2.37
N VAL A 103 -6.56 23.29 2.73
CA VAL A 103 -7.63 22.29 2.77
C VAL A 103 -8.69 22.69 3.79
N GLU A 104 -8.30 23.09 5.01
CA GLU A 104 -9.24 23.53 6.05
C GLU A 104 -10.03 24.76 5.60
N LYS A 105 -9.37 25.72 4.95
CA LYS A 105 -10.00 26.91 4.38
C LYS A 105 -10.99 26.58 3.26
N ILE A 106 -10.65 25.67 2.35
CA ILE A 106 -11.59 25.21 1.30
C ILE A 106 -12.76 24.47 1.95
N LEU A 107 -12.50 23.63 2.95
CA LEU A 107 -13.54 22.90 3.68
C LEU A 107 -14.49 23.88 4.40
N TRP A 108 -13.96 24.97 4.94
CA TRP A 108 -14.74 26.06 5.52
C TRP A 108 -15.63 26.77 4.50
N GLU A 109 -15.06 27.11 3.34
CA GLU A 109 -15.77 27.76 2.24
C GLU A 109 -16.89 26.87 1.68
N VAL A 110 -16.62 25.58 1.48
CA VAL A 110 -17.57 24.59 0.94
C VAL A 110 -18.67 24.26 1.96
N THR A 111 -18.33 24.16 3.24
CA THR A 111 -19.32 23.86 4.30
C THR A 111 -20.05 25.10 4.80
N ALA A 112 -19.81 26.27 4.19
CA ALA A 112 -20.37 27.56 4.58
C ALA A 112 -20.23 27.83 6.10
N GLY A 113 -19.14 27.36 6.71
CA GLY A 113 -18.87 27.48 8.15
C GLY A 113 -19.81 26.67 9.06
N ALA A 114 -20.52 25.66 8.54
CA ALA A 114 -21.41 24.81 9.34
C ALA A 114 -20.65 23.91 10.32
N ILE A 115 -19.43 23.49 9.97
CA ILE A 115 -18.58 22.65 10.83
C ILE A 115 -17.96 23.45 11.99
N GLY A 116 -17.62 24.73 11.79
CA GLY A 116 -17.10 25.59 12.86
C GLY A 116 -18.07 25.95 13.98
N LYS A 117 -19.36 25.64 13.80
CA LYS A 117 -20.42 25.82 14.80
C LYS A 117 -20.78 24.51 15.50
N ALA A 118 -20.19 23.39 15.10
CA ALA A 118 -20.33 22.16 15.84
C ALA A 118 -19.57 22.31 17.16
N PRO A 119 -20.19 21.99 18.31
CA PRO A 119 -19.47 21.97 19.58
C PRO A 119 -18.27 21.03 19.45
N ALA A 120 -17.11 21.48 19.91
CA ALA A 120 -15.89 20.68 19.98
C ALA A 120 -16.22 19.31 20.57
N ALA A 121 -15.63 18.25 20.01
CA ALA A 121 -15.73 16.92 20.57
C ALA A 121 -15.45 17.00 22.08
N VAL A 122 -16.43 16.59 22.88
CA VAL A 122 -16.33 16.56 24.33
C VAL A 122 -15.14 15.69 24.71
N HIS A 123 -14.03 16.31 25.09
CA HIS A 123 -12.91 15.68 25.78
C HIS A 123 -13.25 15.54 27.27
N ASP A 124 -14.43 14.98 27.57
CA ASP A 124 -14.74 14.63 28.95
C ASP A 124 -13.89 13.41 29.31
N GLU A 125 -13.03 13.57 30.29
CA GLU A 125 -12.14 12.52 30.77
C GLU A 125 -12.99 11.31 31.17
N LEU A 126 -12.81 10.20 30.44
CA LEU A 126 -13.30 8.90 30.87
C LEU A 126 -12.75 8.63 32.29
N PRO A 127 -13.60 8.29 33.28
CA PRO A 127 -13.13 8.03 34.63
C PRO A 127 -12.13 6.88 34.62
N THR A 128 -10.93 7.15 35.12
CA THR A 128 -9.87 6.17 35.31
C THR A 128 -10.28 5.17 36.38
N ALA A 129 -10.85 4.04 35.95
CA ALA A 129 -11.03 2.87 36.79
C ALA A 129 -9.75 2.02 36.78
N GLU A 130 -9.01 2.08 37.88
CA GLU A 130 -7.94 1.15 38.23
C GLU A 130 -8.47 -0.29 38.17
N GLY A 131 -7.87 -1.15 37.35
CA GLY A 131 -8.21 -2.57 37.35
C GLY A 131 -7.95 -3.32 36.05
N ALA A 132 -6.71 -3.32 35.57
CA ALA A 132 -6.30 -4.29 34.55
C ALA A 132 -6.36 -5.71 35.16
N THR A 133 -7.40 -6.48 34.83
CA THR A 133 -7.43 -7.95 34.64
C THR A 133 -8.88 -8.47 34.55
N ALA A 134 -9.41 -8.68 33.34
CA ALA A 134 -10.22 -9.85 32.94
C ALA A 134 -10.94 -9.67 31.58
N LEU A 135 -10.52 -10.47 30.61
CA LEU A 135 -11.13 -11.06 29.40
C LEU A 135 -12.35 -10.43 28.66
N PRO A 136 -12.35 -10.50 27.30
CA PRO A 136 -13.40 -9.99 26.40
C PRO A 136 -14.51 -11.02 26.17
N GLN A 137 -15.58 -10.97 26.94
CA GLN A 137 -16.72 -11.90 26.79
C GLN A 137 -18.06 -11.21 26.48
N GLN A 138 -18.10 -9.88 26.44
CA GLN A 138 -19.35 -9.12 26.17
C GLN A 138 -19.51 -8.71 24.70
N LEU A 139 -18.46 -8.79 23.88
CA LEU A 139 -18.53 -8.48 22.44
C LEU A 139 -19.11 -9.62 21.59
N GLU A 140 -19.18 -10.85 22.13
CA GLU A 140 -19.74 -12.01 21.44
C GLU A 140 -21.28 -12.07 21.61
N ASP A 141 -21.79 -11.68 22.79
CA ASP A 141 -23.23 -11.71 23.10
C ASP A 141 -24.02 -10.64 22.30
N GLU A 142 -23.46 -9.43 22.14
CA GLU A 142 -24.10 -8.35 21.34
C GLU A 142 -24.18 -8.70 19.84
N GLN A 143 -23.20 -9.44 19.32
CA GLN A 143 -23.22 -9.88 17.92
C GLN A 143 -24.26 -10.99 17.66
N GLU A 144 -24.56 -11.82 18.66
CA GLU A 144 -25.60 -12.85 18.54
C GLU A 144 -27.01 -12.26 18.56
N GLU A 145 -27.29 -11.26 19.41
CA GLU A 145 -28.58 -10.55 19.43
C GLU A 145 -28.85 -9.80 18.11
N ASP A 146 -27.85 -9.13 17.54
CA ASP A 146 -27.98 -8.41 16.25
C ASP A 146 -28.31 -9.37 15.09
N LEU A 147 -27.73 -10.57 15.09
CA LEU A 147 -28.00 -11.60 14.08
C LEU A 147 -29.41 -12.19 14.21
N GLU A 148 -29.93 -12.33 15.43
CA GLU A 148 -31.30 -12.78 15.68
C GLU A 148 -32.34 -11.71 15.28
N GLU A 149 -32.08 -10.43 15.57
CA GLU A 149 -32.91 -9.32 15.07
C GLU A 149 -32.98 -9.29 13.54
N MET A 150 -31.86 -9.54 12.85
CA MET A 150 -31.83 -9.57 11.39
C MET A 150 -32.67 -10.73 10.82
N ARG A 151 -32.68 -11.89 11.49
CA ARG A 151 -33.48 -13.06 11.10
C ARG A 151 -34.98 -12.80 11.24
N THR A 152 -35.41 -12.18 12.34
CA THR A 152 -36.83 -11.85 12.55
C THR A 152 -37.36 -10.85 11.52
N ARG A 153 -36.56 -9.85 11.13
CA ARG A 153 -36.90 -8.93 10.03
C ARG A 153 -37.07 -9.65 8.68
N LEU A 154 -36.21 -10.63 8.38
CA LEU A 154 -36.30 -11.41 7.14
C LEU A 154 -37.51 -12.35 7.12
N GLU A 155 -37.91 -12.91 8.26
CA GLU A 155 -39.11 -13.74 8.36
C GLU A 155 -40.40 -12.93 8.24
N ALA A 156 -40.42 -11.69 8.75
CA ALA A 156 -41.56 -10.78 8.59
C ALA A 156 -41.81 -10.36 7.13
N LEU A 157 -40.78 -10.41 6.26
CA LEU A 157 -40.89 -10.18 4.82
C LEU A 157 -41.32 -11.43 4.03
N ARG A 158 -41.38 -12.59 4.68
CA ARG A 158 -41.71 -13.89 4.08
C ARG A 158 -43.17 -14.31 4.32
N SER A 159 -43.93 -13.53 5.09
CA SER A 159 -45.41 -13.63 5.23
C SER A 159 -46.12 -12.56 4.42
#